data_AF-A0A7C3SR08-F1
#
_entry.id   AF-A0A7C3SR08-F1
#
_cell.length_a   1.000
_cell.length_b   1.000
_cell.length_c   1.000
_cell.angle_alpha   90.00
_cell.angle_beta   90.00
_cell.angle_gamma   90.00
#
_symmetry.space_group_name_H-M   'P 1'
#
loop_
_entity.id
_entity.type
_entity.pdbx_description
1 polymer ?
#
loop_
_entity_poly.entity_id
_entity_poly.type
_entity_poly.pdbx_seq_one_letter_code
_entity_poly.pdbx_strand_id
1 'polypeptide(L)'
;MKNCKDKAEAYIRKVESVFNKVKFKDARKEVNEAFDYARRYWFDAKHFFSEEDFASALACISYAEGILDALRLLNLIEFNWE
;
A
#
# COMPACT_ATOMS: atom_id res chain seq x y z
N MET A 1 1.91 -6.90 -22.40
CA MET A 1 1.14 -6.25 -21.32
C MET A 1 1.36 -7.08 -20.06
N LYS A 2 1.92 -6.54 -18.97
CA LYS A 2 2.06 -7.31 -17.71
C LYS A 2 0.67 -7.74 -17.22
N ASN A 3 0.52 -9.02 -16.89
CA ASN A 3 -0.73 -9.57 -16.38
C ASN A 3 -0.98 -9.09 -14.93
N CYS A 4 -2.16 -9.37 -14.38
CA CYS A 4 -2.50 -8.93 -13.01
C CYS A 4 -1.53 -9.47 -11.96
N LYS A 5 -1.02 -10.69 -12.15
CA LYS A 5 -0.03 -11.32 -11.26
C LYS A 5 1.25 -10.49 -11.16
N ASP A 6 1.89 -10.18 -12.29
CA ASP A 6 3.16 -9.44 -12.31
C ASP A 6 3.02 -8.02 -11.72
N LYS A 7 1.85 -7.39 -11.91
CA LYS A 7 1.57 -6.06 -11.35
C LYS A 7 1.33 -6.13 -9.84
N ALA A 8 0.47 -7.04 -9.40
CA ALA A 8 0.15 -7.21 -7.99
C ALA A 8 1.42 -7.53 -7.18
N GLU A 9 2.25 -8.46 -7.66
CA GLU A 9 3.51 -8.82 -7.00
C GLU A 9 4.45 -7.61 -6.86
N ALA A 10 4.63 -6.85 -7.95
CA ALA A 10 5.50 -5.67 -7.92
C ALA A 10 4.99 -4.61 -6.94
N TYR A 11 3.69 -4.33 -6.94
CA TYR A 11 3.10 -3.30 -6.06
C TYR A 11 3.11 -3.75 -4.60
N ILE A 12 2.88 -5.05 -4.31
CA ILE A 12 2.95 -5.60 -2.95
C ILE A 12 4.35 -5.37 -2.36
N ARG A 13 5.41 -5.69 -3.11
CA ARG A 13 6.80 -5.48 -2.68
C ARG A 13 7.12 -4.01 -2.48
N LYS A 14 6.64 -3.15 -3.38
CA LYS A 14 6.83 -1.70 -3.33
C LYS A 14 6.19 -1.09 -2.08
N VAL A 15 4.92 -1.41 -1.80
CA VAL A 15 4.21 -0.98 -0.58
C VAL A 15 4.84 -1.54 0.70
N GLU A 16 5.29 -2.79 0.69
CA GLU A 16 5.99 -3.40 1.83
C GLU A 16 7.26 -2.62 2.21
N SER A 17 8.00 -2.09 1.22
CA SER A 17 9.18 -1.26 1.47
C SER A 17 8.83 0.06 2.19
N VAL A 18 7.68 0.66 1.89
CA VAL A 18 7.23 1.92 2.51
C VAL A 18 6.97 1.75 3.99
N PHE A 19 6.34 0.64 4.40
CA PHE A 19 6.03 0.41 5.82
C PHE A 19 7.27 0.32 6.72
N ASN A 20 8.43 0.02 6.15
CA ASN A 20 9.70 -0.03 6.88
C ASN A 20 10.45 1.32 6.90
N LYS A 21 10.12 2.24 5.99
CA LYS A 21 10.90 3.47 5.73
C LYS A 21 10.13 4.76 5.96
N VAL A 22 8.81 4.68 6.16
CA VAL A 22 7.96 5.85 6.34
C VAL A 22 8.36 6.66 7.58
N LYS A 23 8.29 7.99 7.44
CA LYS A 23 8.38 8.93 8.55
C LYS A 23 7.05 9.66 8.69
N PHE A 24 6.52 9.72 9.90
CA PHE A 24 5.32 10.50 10.20
C PHE A 24 5.70 11.97 10.45
N LYS A 25 5.04 12.88 9.74
CA LYS A 25 5.17 14.33 9.95
C LYS A 25 4.04 14.87 10.82
N ASP A 26 2.93 14.15 10.87
CA ASP A 26 1.74 14.47 11.64
C ASP A 26 1.37 13.29 12.56
N ALA A 27 1.12 13.59 13.83
CA ALA A 27 0.85 12.60 14.88
C ALA A 27 -0.65 12.42 15.18
N ARG A 28 -1.54 13.07 14.42
CA ARG A 28 -2.99 12.92 14.58
C ARG A 28 -3.43 11.48 14.41
N LYS A 29 -4.46 11.09 15.14
CA LYS A 29 -4.99 9.72 15.16
C LYS A 29 -5.45 9.30 13.77
N GLU A 30 -6.09 10.20 13.04
CA GLU A 30 -6.63 9.99 11.70
C GLU A 30 -5.54 9.65 10.67
N VAL A 31 -4.33 10.22 10.83
CA VAL A 31 -3.17 9.91 9.97
C VAL A 31 -2.69 8.48 10.23
N ASN A 32 -2.61 8.09 11.50
CA ASN A 32 -2.25 6.73 11.89
C ASN A 32 -3.31 5.71 11.45
N GLU A 33 -4.60 6.04 11.58
CA GLU A 33 -5.72 5.18 11.14
C GLU A 33 -5.75 5.02 9.62
N ALA A 34 -5.56 6.09 8.85
CA ALA A 34 -5.45 6.01 7.41
C ALA A 34 -4.24 5.15 6.99
N PHE A 35 -3.10 5.34 7.64
CA PHE A 35 -1.92 4.51 7.38
C PHE A 35 -2.15 3.03 7.75
N ASP A 36 -2.88 2.75 8.84
CA ASP A 36 -3.28 1.39 9.21
C ASP A 36 -4.23 0.77 8.18
N TYR A 37 -5.17 1.54 7.60
CA TYR A 37 -5.97 1.07 6.48
C TYR A 37 -5.10 0.65 5.30
N ALA A 38 -4.09 1.44 4.92
CA ALA A 38 -3.16 1.02 3.86
C ALA A 38 -2.48 -0.32 4.19
N ARG A 39 -2.08 -0.53 5.46
CA ARG A 39 -1.47 -1.79 5.92
C ARG A 39 -2.44 -2.98 5.83
N ARG A 40 -3.71 -2.79 6.21
CA ARG A 40 -4.75 -3.82 6.11
C ARG A 40 -5.01 -4.23 4.66
N TYR A 41 -5.14 -3.27 3.75
CA TYR A 41 -5.30 -3.56 2.33
C TYR A 41 -4.06 -4.22 1.70
N TRP A 42 -2.86 -3.93 2.19
CA TRP A 42 -1.66 -4.68 1.81
C TRP A 42 -1.70 -6.15 2.29
N PHE A 43 -2.19 -6.40 3.52
CA PHE A 43 -2.41 -7.77 3.99
C PHE A 43 -3.45 -8.51 3.13
N ASP A 44 -4.57 -7.85 2.81
CA ASP A 44 -5.61 -8.41 1.93
C ASP A 44 -5.03 -8.72 0.55
N ALA A 45 -4.21 -7.82 0.00
CA ALA A 45 -3.54 -8.07 -1.28
C ALA A 45 -2.62 -9.31 -1.24
N LYS A 46 -1.86 -9.51 -0.15
CA LYS A 46 -1.04 -10.71 0.04
C LYS A 46 -1.89 -11.98 0.17
N HIS A 47 -3.03 -11.88 0.85
CA HIS A 47 -3.98 -12.98 0.99
C HIS A 47 -4.56 -13.39 -0.37
N PHE A 48 -5.17 -12.47 -1.12
CA PHE A 48 -5.72 -12.77 -2.45
C PHE A 48 -4.64 -13.24 -3.44
N PHE A 49 -3.43 -12.70 -3.35
CA PHE A 49 -2.32 -13.16 -4.18
C PHE A 49 -1.97 -14.63 -3.90
N SER A 50 -2.02 -15.05 -2.62
CA SER A 50 -1.77 -16.44 -2.22
C SER A 50 -2.88 -17.41 -2.66
N GLU A 51 -4.09 -16.92 -2.87
CA GLU A 51 -5.23 -17.67 -3.42
C GLU A 51 -5.29 -17.64 -4.95
N GLU A 52 -4.28 -17.08 -5.61
CA GLU A 52 -4.22 -16.86 -7.07
C GLU A 52 -5.31 -15.93 -7.64
N ASP A 53 -6.06 -15.22 -6.78
CA ASP A 53 -6.95 -14.12 -7.20
C ASP A 53 -6.15 -12.83 -7.41
N PHE A 54 -5.45 -12.78 -8.55
CA PHE A 54 -4.59 -11.67 -8.89
C PHE A 54 -5.35 -10.37 -9.19
N ALA A 55 -6.63 -10.43 -9.55
CA ALA A 55 -7.44 -9.25 -9.82
C ALA A 55 -7.80 -8.54 -8.51
N SER A 56 -8.28 -9.30 -7.52
CA SER A 56 -8.55 -8.78 -6.18
C SER A 56 -7.26 -8.32 -5.48
N ALA A 57 -6.17 -9.08 -5.63
CA ALA A 57 -4.87 -8.67 -5.10
C ALA A 57 -4.41 -7.32 -5.67
N LEU A 58 -4.55 -7.13 -6.99
CA LEU A 58 -4.21 -5.87 -7.66
C LEU A 58 -5.12 -4.72 -7.20
N ALA A 59 -6.41 -4.96 -7.01
CA ALA A 59 -7.35 -3.96 -6.50
C ALA A 59 -6.99 -3.52 -5.07
N CYS A 60 -6.77 -4.47 -4.16
CA CYS A 60 -6.40 -4.20 -2.77
C CYS A 60 -5.08 -3.41 -2.68
N ILE A 61 -4.06 -3.82 -3.43
CA ILE A 61 -2.76 -3.13 -3.35
C ILE A 61 -2.79 -1.73 -3.96
N SER A 62 -3.57 -1.53 -5.02
CA SER A 62 -3.77 -0.19 -5.61
C SER A 62 -4.49 0.74 -4.63
N TYR A 63 -5.42 0.22 -3.84
CA TYR A 63 -6.09 0.99 -2.78
C TYR A 63 -5.12 1.39 -1.66
N ALA A 64 -4.25 0.46 -1.22
CA ALA A 64 -3.20 0.77 -0.25
C ALA A 64 -2.24 1.84 -0.77
N GLU A 65 -1.78 1.73 -2.02
CA GLU A 65 -0.93 2.73 -2.68
C GLU A 65 -1.60 4.11 -2.73
N GLY A 66 -2.87 4.17 -3.12
CA GLY A 66 -3.64 5.42 -3.18
C GLY A 66 -3.76 6.13 -1.83
N ILE A 67 -3.95 5.39 -0.74
CA ILE A 67 -3.96 5.97 0.62
C ILE A 67 -2.58 6.56 0.96
N LEU A 68 -1.51 5.81 0.71
CA LEU A 68 -0.14 6.25 1.02
C LEU A 68 0.24 7.49 0.21
N ASP A 69 -0.09 7.52 -1.09
CA ASP A 69 0.13 8.68 -1.95
C ASP A 69 -0.68 9.90 -1.49
N ALA A 70 -1.93 9.72 -1.05
CA ALA A 70 -2.74 10.82 -0.52
C ALA A 70 -2.13 11.40 0.78
N LEU A 71 -1.71 10.55 1.71
CA LEU A 71 -1.05 10.98 2.95
C LEU A 71 0.27 11.72 2.66
N ARG A 72 1.04 11.23 1.67
CA ARG A 72 2.27 11.88 1.21
C ARG A 72 2.00 13.22 0.52
N LEU A 73 1.00 13.28 -0.37
CA LEU A 73 0.57 14.49 -1.08
C LEU A 73 0.17 15.61 -0.11
N LEU A 74 -0.52 15.24 0.97
CA LEU A 74 -0.90 16.16 2.05
C LEU A 74 0.25 16.50 3.01
N ASN A 75 1.47 16.01 2.75
CA ASN A 75 2.67 16.20 3.55
C ASN A 75 2.52 15.72 5.02
N LEU A 76 1.68 14.70 5.25
CA LEU A 76 1.42 14.11 6.57
C LEU A 76 2.40 12.97 6.89
N ILE A 77 2.90 12.31 5.86
CA ILE A 77 3.96 11.30 5.94
C ILE A 77 5.02 11.53 4.85
N GLU A 78 6.19 10.93 5.01
CA GLU A 78 7.28 11.00 4.06
C GLU A 78 7.87 9.60 3.82
N PHE A 79 8.00 9.23 2.55
CA PHE A 79 8.67 8.03 2.08
C PHE A 79 9.03 8.21 0.60
N ASN A 80 9.83 7.28 0.06
CA ASN A 80 10.10 7.17 -1.37
C ASN A 80 9.65 5.82 -1.91
N TRP A 81 9.17 5.84 -3.15
CA TRP A 81 8.91 4.63 -3.91
C TRP A 81 10.24 4.15 -4.48
N GLU A 82 10.76 3.04 -3.96
CA GLU A 82 11.95 2.35 -4.47
C GLU A 82 11.56 1.19 -5.40
#